data_AF-A0A1F3X510-F1
#
_entry.id   AF-A0A1F3X510-F1
#
_cell.length_a   1.000
_cell.length_b   1.000
_cell.length_c   1.000
_cell.angle_alpha   90.00
_cell.angle_beta   90.00
_cell.angle_gamma   90.00
#
_symmetry.space_group_name_H-M   'P 1'
#
loop_
_entity.id
_entity.type
_entity.pdbx_description
1 polymer ?
#
loop_
_entity_poly.entity_id
_entity_poly.type
_entity_poly.pdbx_seq_one_letter_code
_entity_poly.pdbx_strand_id
1 'polypeptide(L)'
;MDRVRADAIRKKYHFRWEILDVIIGGRSAIDFTAGFHITKFEDADRFIRSYGYDLDNPIERAEIFGFFHEALNFIRRHFLQPDNPDGLKLEVPRKIIELTDIRELFMMASLKLYNPVNESQGILLRNWACATLKVMHTIAHLDQDIRSTYFADIQTQIFDRYYKVIHRDAEGQLYLGERDEDAYRVDLVAFDTKPSKSRNSMLIKLLHKPGNVSEDIFDRVGIRFVTRSRLDALRVVKYLKDNMIVIPPNIKPSRSKNTLVDVDDFRAQLSELLSRAERGDLDEEGLMARLEAAAHAPLLSQDNPHSSEYYRAIQFTCRQLIKLKNPLFIELKELKALAKVRQSEDAIVKAVERINLKYLQKEVRFFYPYEVQVVDERSFEENEKGRSAHSEYKKAQLQTALRRVMGILADGIR
;
A
#
# COMPACT_ATOMS: atom_id res chain seq x y z
N MET A 1 44.23 -25.08 -22.82
CA MET A 1 42.84 -24.64 -23.05
C MET A 1 42.91 -23.20 -23.53
N ASP A 2 42.45 -22.92 -24.75
CA ASP A 2 42.63 -21.62 -25.39
C ASP A 2 41.92 -20.50 -24.59
N ARG A 3 42.57 -19.35 -24.37
CA ARG A 3 42.00 -18.26 -23.53
C ARG A 3 40.63 -17.82 -24.01
N VAL A 4 40.42 -17.80 -25.33
CA VAL A 4 39.14 -17.49 -25.98
C VAL A 4 38.05 -18.50 -25.60
N ARG A 5 38.39 -19.79 -25.53
CA ARG A 5 37.45 -20.86 -25.16
C ARG A 5 37.14 -20.82 -23.66
N ALA A 6 38.11 -20.48 -22.82
CA ALA A 6 37.91 -20.28 -21.38
C ALA A 6 37.01 -19.06 -21.10
N ASP A 7 37.19 -17.95 -21.80
CA ASP A 7 36.34 -16.76 -21.67
C ASP A 7 34.92 -17.00 -22.19
N ALA A 8 34.76 -17.75 -23.29
CA ALA A 8 33.45 -18.14 -23.80
C ALA A 8 32.68 -19.03 -22.80
N ILE A 9 33.37 -20.01 -22.18
CA ILE A 9 32.81 -20.87 -21.14
C ILE A 9 32.43 -20.02 -19.92
N ARG A 10 33.32 -19.13 -19.47
CA ARG A 10 33.05 -18.23 -18.35
C ARG A 10 31.82 -17.36 -18.63
N LYS A 11 31.73 -16.73 -19.80
CA LYS A 11 30.56 -15.91 -20.18
C LYS A 11 29.27 -16.75 -20.22
N LYS A 12 29.33 -18.00 -20.70
CA LYS A 12 28.19 -18.91 -20.77
C LYS A 12 27.66 -19.32 -19.39
N TYR A 13 28.54 -19.52 -18.40
CA TYR A 13 28.17 -20.02 -17.07
C TYR A 13 28.32 -18.98 -15.95
N HIS A 14 28.55 -17.70 -16.28
CA HIS A 14 28.58 -16.62 -15.30
C HIS A 14 27.15 -16.11 -15.03
N PHE A 15 26.43 -16.81 -14.17
CA PHE A 15 25.01 -16.58 -13.88
C PHE A 15 24.69 -15.28 -13.14
N ARG A 16 25.70 -14.58 -12.59
CA ARG A 16 25.52 -13.37 -11.77
C ARG A 16 24.50 -13.61 -10.66
N TRP A 17 24.91 -14.39 -9.65
CA TRP A 17 24.05 -14.89 -8.58
C TRP A 17 23.14 -13.83 -7.96
N GLU A 18 23.60 -12.60 -7.72
CA GLU A 18 22.71 -11.53 -7.20
C GLU A 18 21.49 -11.21 -8.09
N ILE A 19 21.64 -11.27 -9.42
CA ILE A 19 20.50 -11.09 -10.35
C ILE A 19 19.63 -12.34 -10.34
N LEU A 20 20.27 -13.51 -10.32
CA LEU A 20 19.54 -14.78 -10.28
C LEU A 20 18.72 -14.90 -8.98
N ASP A 21 19.24 -14.45 -7.84
CA ASP A 21 18.54 -14.41 -6.56
C ASP A 21 17.30 -13.49 -6.59
N VAL A 22 17.32 -12.42 -7.39
CA VAL A 22 16.12 -11.60 -7.62
C VAL A 22 15.09 -12.35 -8.47
N ILE A 23 15.54 -13.06 -9.52
CA ILE A 23 14.64 -13.74 -10.47
C ILE A 23 14.03 -15.02 -9.87
N ILE A 24 14.86 -15.90 -9.28
CA ILE A 24 14.44 -17.22 -8.78
C ILE A 24 14.58 -17.38 -7.26
N GLY A 25 15.32 -16.50 -6.59
CA GLY A 25 15.53 -16.55 -5.14
C GLY A 25 14.52 -15.71 -4.33
N GLY A 26 13.64 -14.96 -4.99
CA GLY A 26 12.64 -14.11 -4.33
C GLY A 26 13.20 -12.89 -3.62
N ARG A 27 14.45 -12.51 -3.91
CA ARG A 27 15.07 -11.30 -3.33
C ARG A 27 14.50 -10.05 -3.99
N SER A 28 14.31 -8.99 -3.20
CA SER A 28 13.86 -7.69 -3.71
C SER A 28 14.89 -7.06 -4.67
N ALA A 29 14.41 -6.48 -5.77
CA ALA A 29 15.23 -5.64 -6.65
C ALA A 29 15.78 -4.39 -5.94
N ILE A 30 15.11 -3.90 -4.88
CA ILE A 30 15.58 -2.76 -4.07
C ILE A 30 16.81 -3.13 -3.24
N ASP A 31 16.96 -4.40 -2.86
CA ASP A 31 18.08 -4.88 -2.03
C ASP A 31 19.30 -5.28 -2.86
N PHE A 32 19.28 -4.97 -4.17
CA PHE A 32 20.37 -5.21 -5.10
C PHE A 32 21.51 -4.20 -4.90
N THR A 33 22.74 -4.70 -4.79
CA THR A 33 23.93 -3.91 -4.42
C THR A 33 25.07 -3.97 -5.44
N ALA A 34 25.12 -4.99 -6.31
CA ALA A 34 26.17 -5.12 -7.33
C ALA A 34 26.16 -4.03 -8.42
N GLY A 35 25.10 -3.21 -8.51
CA GLY A 35 24.95 -2.19 -9.55
C GLY A 35 24.65 -2.79 -10.93
N PHE A 36 24.42 -1.93 -11.92
CA PHE A 36 24.07 -2.38 -13.27
C PHE A 36 25.30 -2.80 -14.07
N HIS A 37 25.12 -3.75 -14.98
CA HIS A 37 26.15 -4.12 -15.96
C HIS A 37 25.79 -3.60 -17.36
N ILE A 38 25.29 -2.38 -17.40
CA ILE A 38 24.96 -1.64 -18.62
C ILE A 38 26.17 -0.78 -18.93
N THR A 39 26.87 -1.13 -20.00
CA THR A 39 28.12 -0.46 -20.36
C THR A 39 28.06 0.32 -21.68
N LYS A 40 26.88 0.46 -22.26
CA LYS A 40 26.68 1.18 -23.50
C LYS A 40 25.31 1.87 -23.48
N PHE A 41 25.19 2.98 -24.20
CA PHE A 41 23.93 3.68 -24.34
C PHE A 41 22.86 2.80 -24.97
N GLU A 42 23.22 1.94 -25.91
CA GLU A 42 22.29 0.99 -26.55
C GLU A 42 21.78 -0.07 -25.56
N ASP A 43 22.61 -0.48 -24.60
CA ASP A 43 22.18 -1.40 -23.54
C ASP A 43 21.24 -0.71 -22.53
N ALA A 44 21.46 0.58 -22.25
CA ALA A 44 20.58 1.39 -21.40
C ALA A 44 19.23 1.62 -22.08
N ASP A 45 19.24 1.99 -23.37
CA ASP A 45 18.05 2.15 -24.19
C ASP A 45 17.25 0.85 -24.28
N ARG A 46 17.92 -0.29 -24.54
CA ARG A 46 17.28 -1.61 -24.54
C ARG A 46 16.65 -1.93 -23.18
N PHE A 47 17.32 -1.58 -22.07
CA PHE A 47 16.76 -1.79 -20.73
C PHE A 47 15.47 -0.98 -20.53
N ILE A 48 15.51 0.31 -20.87
CA ILE A 48 14.36 1.22 -20.74
C ILE A 48 13.19 0.77 -21.62
N ARG A 49 13.46 0.39 -22.88
CA ARG A 49 12.46 -0.23 -23.77
C ARG A 49 11.89 -1.52 -23.22
N SER A 50 12.72 -2.36 -22.60
CA SER A 50 12.26 -3.61 -21.96
C SER A 50 11.38 -3.35 -20.72
N TYR A 51 11.53 -2.18 -20.11
CA TYR A 51 10.65 -1.71 -19.04
C TYR A 51 9.29 -1.21 -19.58
N GLY A 52 9.19 -0.95 -20.88
CA GLY A 52 7.98 -0.51 -21.57
C GLY A 52 7.98 0.94 -22.04
N TYR A 53 9.13 1.62 -22.03
CA TYR A 53 9.25 3.02 -22.44
C TYR A 53 10.16 3.23 -23.65
N ASP A 54 9.69 4.02 -24.62
CA ASP A 54 10.39 4.41 -25.83
C ASP A 54 10.96 5.83 -25.71
N LEU A 55 12.29 5.96 -25.69
CA LEU A 55 12.96 7.27 -25.60
C LEU A 55 12.87 8.10 -26.89
N ASP A 56 12.52 7.48 -28.03
CA ASP A 56 12.24 8.20 -29.28
C ASP A 56 10.88 8.91 -29.21
N ASN A 57 9.95 8.41 -28.38
CA ASN A 57 8.70 9.10 -28.08
C ASN A 57 8.98 10.26 -27.09
N PRO A 58 8.76 11.53 -27.47
CA PRO A 58 9.05 12.67 -26.60
C PRO A 58 8.21 12.69 -25.32
N ILE A 59 7.01 12.08 -25.33
CA ILE A 59 6.12 12.01 -24.15
C ILE A 59 6.69 11.05 -23.12
N GLU A 60 7.01 9.82 -23.53
CA GLU A 60 7.57 8.79 -22.65
C GLU A 60 8.97 9.17 -22.17
N ARG A 61 9.77 9.84 -23.01
CA ARG A 61 11.04 10.43 -22.58
C ARG A 61 10.82 11.47 -21.47
N ALA A 62 9.86 12.38 -21.63
CA ALA A 62 9.55 13.37 -20.60
C ALA A 62 9.01 12.72 -19.32
N GLU A 63 8.21 11.65 -19.43
CA GLU A 63 7.70 10.87 -18.30
C GLU A 63 8.84 10.25 -17.46
N ILE A 64 9.80 9.57 -18.10
CA ILE A 64 10.95 8.98 -17.41
C ILE A 64 11.81 10.07 -16.73
N PHE A 65 12.02 11.20 -17.40
CA PHE A 65 12.69 12.35 -16.79
C PHE A 65 11.91 12.93 -15.60
N GLY A 66 10.58 12.91 -15.67
CA GLY A 66 9.69 13.22 -14.55
C GLY A 66 9.96 12.31 -13.36
N PHE A 67 10.04 10.99 -13.58
CA PHE A 67 10.36 10.02 -12.52
C PHE A 67 11.74 10.27 -11.92
N PHE A 68 12.73 10.63 -12.74
CA PHE A 68 14.06 10.97 -12.29
C PHE A 68 14.06 12.17 -11.33
N HIS A 69 13.41 13.27 -11.72
CA HIS A 69 13.30 14.45 -10.86
C HIS A 69 12.46 14.19 -9.60
N GLU A 70 11.37 13.44 -9.71
CA GLU A 70 10.56 13.01 -8.56
C GLU A 70 11.40 12.16 -7.60
N ALA A 71 12.20 11.21 -8.11
CA ALA A 71 13.10 10.39 -7.30
C ALA A 71 14.15 11.22 -6.56
N LEU A 72 14.79 12.18 -7.23
CA LEU A 72 15.76 13.07 -6.58
C LEU A 72 15.11 13.95 -5.49
N ASN A 73 13.93 14.49 -5.77
CA ASN A 73 13.18 15.29 -4.80
C ASN A 73 12.73 14.44 -3.61
N PHE A 74 12.30 13.19 -3.85
CA PHE A 74 11.94 12.25 -2.80
C PHE A 74 13.15 11.94 -1.91
N ILE A 75 14.30 11.58 -2.48
CA ILE A 75 15.52 11.28 -1.73
C ILE A 75 15.94 12.50 -0.91
N ARG A 76 15.94 13.70 -1.51
CA ARG A 76 16.31 14.94 -0.81
C ARG A 76 15.42 15.23 0.39
N ARG A 77 14.10 15.17 0.20
CA ARG A 77 13.11 15.50 1.24
C ARG A 77 13.07 14.46 2.36
N HIS A 78 13.24 13.19 2.03
CA HIS A 78 12.97 12.09 2.96
C HIS A 78 14.20 11.40 3.50
N PHE A 79 15.34 11.43 2.80
CA PHE A 79 16.55 10.70 3.21
C PHE A 79 17.72 11.61 3.57
N LEU A 80 17.70 12.90 3.23
CA LEU A 80 18.82 13.83 3.44
C LEU A 80 18.46 14.98 4.38
N GLN A 81 19.49 15.52 5.03
CA GLN A 81 19.41 16.82 5.72
C GLN A 81 19.53 17.98 4.70
N PRO A 82 18.95 19.16 4.97
CA PRO A 82 18.23 19.55 6.19
C PRO A 82 16.75 19.16 6.21
N ASP A 83 16.16 18.78 5.07
CA ASP A 83 14.71 18.54 4.94
C ASP A 83 14.21 17.41 5.86
N ASN A 84 15.01 16.35 6.06
CA ASN A 84 14.80 15.36 7.10
C ASN A 84 15.88 15.47 8.20
N PRO A 85 15.53 15.91 9.42
CA PRO A 85 16.47 15.99 10.54
C PRO A 85 17.16 14.66 10.89
N ASP A 86 16.48 13.54 10.70
CA ASP A 86 17.01 12.18 10.91
C ASP A 86 17.65 11.58 9.64
N GLY A 87 17.83 12.40 8.59
CA GLY A 87 18.42 12.00 7.32
C GLY A 87 19.95 11.98 7.33
N LEU A 88 20.53 11.52 6.22
CA LEU A 88 21.97 11.49 5.99
C LEU A 88 22.51 12.89 5.69
N LYS A 89 23.70 13.21 6.20
CA LYS A 89 24.46 14.42 5.88
C LYS A 89 25.25 14.23 4.57
N LEU A 90 24.52 14.00 3.48
CA LEU A 90 25.10 13.84 2.14
C LEU A 90 24.43 14.79 1.16
N GLU A 91 25.16 15.13 0.10
CA GLU A 91 24.64 15.88 -1.03
C GLU A 91 24.61 15.01 -2.29
N VAL A 92 23.58 15.21 -3.11
CA VAL A 92 23.48 14.55 -4.41
C VAL A 92 24.61 15.09 -5.31
N PRO A 93 25.43 14.23 -5.94
CA PRO A 93 26.49 14.69 -6.83
C PRO A 93 25.97 15.55 -7.99
N ARG A 94 26.65 16.67 -8.30
CA ARG A 94 26.27 17.58 -9.40
C ARG A 94 26.09 16.87 -10.73
N LYS A 95 26.96 15.89 -11.04
CA LYS A 95 26.88 15.06 -12.25
C LYS A 95 25.54 14.32 -12.42
N ILE A 96 24.86 14.01 -11.30
CA ILE A 96 23.52 13.41 -11.35
C ILE A 96 22.47 14.52 -11.47
N ILE A 97 22.57 15.61 -10.70
CA ILE A 97 21.58 16.71 -10.75
C ILE A 97 21.48 17.34 -12.16
N GLU A 98 22.62 17.53 -12.83
CA GLU A 98 22.74 18.20 -14.12
C GLU A 98 22.55 17.24 -15.32
N LEU A 99 22.06 16.03 -15.07
CA LEU A 99 21.92 14.99 -16.06
C LEU A 99 20.83 15.36 -17.09
N THR A 100 21.19 15.29 -18.37
CA THR A 100 20.31 15.65 -19.51
C THR A 100 19.88 14.45 -20.35
N ASP A 101 20.54 13.30 -20.18
CA ASP A 101 20.17 12.02 -20.82
C ASP A 101 20.10 10.89 -19.77
N ILE A 102 18.91 10.34 -19.56
CA ILE A 102 18.67 9.31 -18.53
C ILE A 102 19.54 8.06 -18.71
N ARG A 103 19.97 7.77 -19.94
CA ARG A 103 20.86 6.64 -20.22
C ARG A 103 22.19 6.77 -19.49
N GLU A 104 22.67 7.99 -19.25
CA GLU A 104 23.87 8.26 -18.46
C GLU A 104 23.73 7.77 -17.02
N LEU A 105 22.53 7.80 -16.43
CA LEU A 105 22.29 7.33 -15.07
C LEU A 105 22.56 5.81 -14.96
N PHE A 106 22.13 5.04 -15.97
CA PHE A 106 22.42 3.59 -16.04
C PHE A 106 23.90 3.31 -16.23
N MET A 107 24.58 4.15 -17.01
CA MET A 107 26.03 4.08 -17.21
C MET A 107 26.79 4.38 -15.90
N MET A 108 26.37 5.40 -15.15
CA MET A 108 26.91 5.73 -13.82
C MET A 108 26.66 4.60 -12.82
N ALA A 109 25.51 3.93 -12.89
CA ALA A 109 25.19 2.77 -12.06
C ALA A 109 26.06 1.53 -12.38
N SER A 110 26.88 1.57 -13.42
CA SER A 110 27.87 0.54 -13.74
C SER A 110 29.29 0.95 -13.33
N LEU A 111 29.96 0.10 -12.55
CA LEU A 111 31.36 0.31 -12.15
C LEU A 111 32.34 0.38 -13.32
N LYS A 112 31.99 -0.19 -14.48
CA LYS A 112 32.97 -0.48 -15.54
C LYS A 112 33.36 0.71 -16.42
N LEU A 113 32.58 1.80 -16.43
CA LEU A 113 32.81 2.92 -17.35
C LEU A 113 33.48 4.13 -16.74
N TYR A 114 33.17 4.42 -15.49
CA TYR A 114 33.93 5.43 -14.78
C TYR A 114 35.12 4.71 -14.19
N ASN A 115 36.22 4.66 -14.96
CA ASN A 115 37.56 4.52 -14.45
C ASN A 115 37.98 5.94 -14.05
N PRO A 116 37.54 6.46 -12.89
CA PRO A 116 37.86 7.82 -12.55
C PRO A 116 39.35 7.81 -12.22
N VAL A 117 40.01 8.94 -12.35
CA VAL A 117 41.36 9.14 -11.78
C VAL A 117 41.37 8.84 -10.25
N ASN A 118 40.19 8.67 -9.64
CA ASN A 118 39.96 8.37 -8.23
C ASN A 118 38.78 7.35 -8.05
N GLU A 119 39.11 6.07 -7.78
CA GLU A 119 38.17 4.94 -7.60
C GLU A 119 37.00 5.26 -6.65
N SER A 120 37.27 6.02 -5.58
CA SER A 120 36.29 6.42 -4.57
C SER A 120 35.15 7.27 -5.15
N GLN A 121 35.44 8.17 -6.09
CA GLN A 121 34.40 9.01 -6.71
C GLN A 121 33.49 8.20 -7.64
N GLY A 122 34.05 7.19 -8.32
CA GLY A 122 33.28 6.29 -9.18
C GLY A 122 32.31 5.43 -8.38
N ILE A 123 32.77 4.89 -7.25
CA ILE A 123 31.92 4.13 -6.31
C ILE A 123 30.79 5.00 -5.76
N LEU A 124 31.10 6.26 -5.38
CA LEU A 124 30.09 7.20 -4.89
C LEU A 124 29.01 7.47 -5.94
N LEU A 125 29.40 7.82 -7.17
CA LEU A 125 28.46 8.09 -8.27
C LEU A 125 27.59 6.87 -8.58
N ARG A 126 28.19 5.68 -8.59
CA ARG A 126 27.46 4.42 -8.80
C ARG A 126 26.39 4.21 -7.75
N ASN A 127 26.74 4.36 -6.48
CA ASN A 127 25.80 4.11 -5.39
C ASN A 127 24.63 5.12 -5.43
N TRP A 128 24.90 6.37 -5.76
CA TRP A 128 23.85 7.38 -5.96
C TRP A 128 22.97 7.06 -7.17
N ALA A 129 23.55 6.69 -8.30
CA ALA A 129 22.80 6.31 -9.48
C ALA A 129 21.89 5.10 -9.20
N CYS A 130 22.40 4.09 -8.50
CA CYS A 130 21.60 2.94 -8.07
C CYS A 130 20.47 3.34 -7.11
N ALA A 131 20.73 4.19 -6.13
CA ALA A 131 19.71 4.69 -5.20
C ALA A 131 18.58 5.43 -5.95
N THR A 132 18.94 6.31 -6.88
CA THR A 132 17.96 7.02 -7.71
C THR A 132 17.14 6.06 -8.57
N LEU A 133 17.78 5.10 -9.26
CA LEU A 133 17.10 4.10 -10.07
C LEU A 133 16.11 3.23 -9.26
N LYS A 134 16.45 2.87 -8.01
CA LYS A 134 15.55 2.12 -7.12
C LYS A 134 14.26 2.90 -6.80
N VAL A 135 14.39 4.21 -6.56
CA VAL A 135 13.23 5.09 -6.32
C VAL A 135 12.44 5.29 -7.61
N MET A 136 13.10 5.51 -8.75
CA MET A 136 12.45 5.62 -10.07
C MET A 136 11.63 4.37 -10.42
N HIS A 137 12.21 3.18 -10.22
CA HIS A 137 11.50 1.90 -10.41
C HIS A 137 10.20 1.84 -9.60
N THR A 138 10.25 2.28 -8.34
CA THR A 138 9.09 2.27 -7.44
C THR A 138 8.04 3.31 -7.84
N ILE A 139 8.46 4.48 -8.32
CA ILE A 139 7.56 5.52 -8.88
C ILE A 139 6.86 5.00 -10.13
N ALA A 140 7.62 4.42 -11.08
CA ALA A 140 7.08 3.89 -12.32
C ALA A 140 6.00 2.80 -12.05
N HIS A 141 6.20 1.94 -11.05
CA HIS A 141 5.16 0.97 -10.66
C HIS A 141 3.95 1.59 -9.95
N LEU A 142 4.13 2.71 -9.25
CA LEU A 142 3.04 3.39 -8.57
C LEU A 142 2.12 4.13 -9.56
N ASP A 143 2.70 4.73 -10.60
CA ASP A 143 1.95 5.52 -11.60
C ASP A 143 1.09 4.68 -12.52
N GLN A 144 1.53 3.48 -12.85
CA GLN A 144 0.80 2.59 -13.74
C GLN A 144 -0.34 1.81 -13.03
N ASP A 145 -0.65 2.15 -11.77
CA ASP A 145 -1.79 1.57 -11.06
C ASP A 145 -3.12 2.21 -11.50
N ILE A 146 -3.75 1.60 -12.51
CA ILE A 146 -5.10 1.90 -13.03
C ILE A 146 -6.19 2.04 -11.96
N ARG A 147 -6.04 1.42 -10.78
CA ARG A 147 -7.03 1.54 -9.69
C ARG A 147 -7.04 2.95 -9.09
N SER A 148 -5.95 3.70 -9.28
CA SER A 148 -5.83 5.08 -8.79
C SER A 148 -6.80 6.02 -9.50
N THR A 149 -7.09 5.79 -10.79
CA THR A 149 -8.06 6.59 -11.57
C THR A 149 -9.48 6.48 -11.03
N TYR A 150 -9.87 5.28 -10.58
CA TYR A 150 -11.22 4.98 -10.10
C TYR A 150 -11.32 4.94 -8.58
N PHE A 151 -10.32 5.51 -7.89
CA PHE A 151 -10.18 5.35 -6.45
C PHE A 151 -11.35 5.94 -5.67
N ALA A 152 -11.88 7.08 -6.10
CA ALA A 152 -13.06 7.70 -5.49
C ALA A 152 -14.29 6.77 -5.57
N ASP A 153 -14.57 6.20 -6.75
CA ASP A 153 -15.68 5.27 -6.94
C ASP A 153 -15.54 4.00 -6.10
N ILE A 154 -14.30 3.49 -5.97
CA ILE A 154 -13.96 2.36 -5.10
C ILE A 154 -14.26 2.70 -3.64
N GLN A 155 -13.82 3.87 -3.18
CA GLN A 155 -14.03 4.33 -1.81
C GLN A 155 -15.52 4.45 -1.49
N THR A 156 -16.30 5.13 -2.34
CA THR A 156 -17.74 5.29 -2.16
C THR A 156 -18.43 3.92 -2.03
N GLN A 157 -18.17 2.98 -2.94
CA GLN A 157 -18.79 1.65 -2.88
C GLN A 157 -18.48 0.88 -1.58
N ILE A 158 -17.28 1.07 -1.02
CA ILE A 158 -16.90 0.43 0.25
C ILE A 158 -17.52 1.18 1.43
N PHE A 159 -17.33 2.50 1.53
CA PHE A 159 -17.76 3.29 2.67
C PHE A 159 -19.28 3.38 2.82
N ASP A 160 -20.04 3.48 1.71
CA ASP A 160 -21.50 3.55 1.74
C ASP A 160 -22.14 2.35 2.45
N ARG A 161 -21.49 1.18 2.40
CA ARG A 161 -21.97 0.00 3.13
C ARG A 161 -21.91 0.20 4.64
N TYR A 162 -20.87 0.87 5.13
CA TYR A 162 -20.67 1.13 6.55
C TYR A 162 -21.50 2.32 7.02
N TYR A 163 -21.57 3.40 6.24
CA TYR A 163 -22.40 4.56 6.57
C TYR A 163 -23.89 4.22 6.73
N LYS A 164 -24.38 3.18 6.05
CA LYS A 164 -25.77 2.72 6.16
C LYS A 164 -26.14 2.10 7.50
N VAL A 165 -25.15 1.69 8.29
CA VAL A 165 -25.37 1.02 9.58
C VAL A 165 -24.83 1.81 10.76
N ILE A 166 -24.33 3.02 10.51
CA ILE A 166 -23.78 3.93 11.52
C ILE A 166 -24.73 5.11 11.62
N HIS A 167 -25.27 5.30 12.82
CA HIS A 167 -26.27 6.33 13.09
C HIS A 167 -25.87 7.17 14.29
N ARG A 168 -26.62 8.25 14.51
CA ARG A 168 -26.55 9.08 15.70
C ARG A 168 -27.95 9.15 16.30
N ASP A 169 -28.04 8.98 17.62
CA ASP A 169 -29.28 9.21 18.35
C ASP A 169 -29.57 10.71 18.55
N ALA A 170 -30.64 11.04 19.28
CA ALA A 170 -31.06 12.42 19.54
C ALA A 170 -30.00 13.25 20.27
N GLU A 171 -29.18 12.61 21.10
CA GLU A 171 -28.08 13.21 21.86
C GLU A 171 -26.79 13.32 21.04
N GLY A 172 -26.77 12.77 19.82
CA GLY A 172 -25.64 12.81 18.90
C GLY A 172 -24.60 11.70 19.13
N GLN A 173 -24.88 10.72 19.98
CA GLN A 173 -24.01 9.58 20.26
C GLN A 173 -24.00 8.63 19.05
N LEU A 174 -22.80 8.29 18.57
CA LEU A 174 -22.62 7.38 17.44
C LEU A 174 -22.89 5.93 17.87
N TYR A 175 -23.56 5.16 17.03
CA TYR A 175 -23.76 3.74 17.27
C TYR A 175 -23.87 2.92 15.98
N LEU A 176 -23.64 1.61 16.09
CA LEU A 176 -24.01 0.60 15.10
C LEU A 176 -25.36 -0.01 15.46
N GLY A 177 -26.32 0.01 14.54
CA GLY A 177 -27.67 -0.54 14.74
C GLY A 177 -28.60 -0.09 13.61
N GLU A 178 -29.85 -0.56 13.58
CA GLU A 178 -30.86 -0.01 12.64
C GLU A 178 -31.70 1.11 13.27
N ARG A 179 -31.88 1.09 14.59
CA ARG A 179 -32.73 2.00 15.37
C ARG A 179 -32.13 2.22 16.76
N ASP A 180 -32.55 3.28 17.44
CA ASP A 180 -32.04 3.65 18.77
C ASP A 180 -32.28 2.56 19.84
N GLU A 181 -33.39 1.81 19.70
CA GLU A 181 -33.83 0.73 20.61
C GLU A 181 -33.35 -0.67 20.17
N ASP A 182 -32.42 -0.76 19.22
CA ASP A 182 -31.94 -2.05 18.71
C ASP A 182 -31.20 -2.82 19.83
N ALA A 183 -31.65 -4.05 20.11
CA ALA A 183 -31.02 -4.93 21.09
C ALA A 183 -29.55 -5.26 20.74
N TYR A 184 -29.17 -5.14 19.46
CA TYR A 184 -27.81 -5.36 18.99
C TYR A 184 -27.01 -4.06 18.83
N ARG A 185 -27.54 -2.94 19.33
CA ARG A 185 -26.88 -1.63 19.31
C ARG A 185 -25.50 -1.70 19.98
N VAL A 186 -24.50 -1.17 19.30
CA VAL A 186 -23.14 -0.99 19.85
C VAL A 186 -22.75 0.49 19.77
N ASP A 187 -22.58 1.12 20.93
CA ASP A 187 -22.15 2.52 20.99
C ASP A 187 -20.68 2.66 20.54
N LEU A 188 -20.43 3.72 19.77
CA LEU A 188 -19.10 4.07 19.26
C LEU A 188 -18.66 5.42 19.82
N VAL A 189 -17.42 5.51 20.26
CA VAL A 189 -16.81 6.81 20.60
C VAL A 189 -16.54 7.60 19.32
N ALA A 190 -16.01 6.93 18.29
CA ALA A 190 -15.71 7.55 17.01
C ALA A 190 -15.77 6.53 15.87
N PHE A 191 -15.99 7.05 14.66
CA PHE A 191 -15.89 6.32 13.42
C PHE A 191 -15.10 7.16 12.41
N ASP A 192 -13.97 6.62 11.95
CA ASP A 192 -13.11 7.31 11.00
C ASP A 192 -12.96 6.49 9.71
N THR A 193 -13.18 7.13 8.57
CA THR A 193 -12.65 6.65 7.29
C THR A 193 -11.30 7.27 7.05
N LYS A 194 -10.24 6.46 6.99
CA LYS A 194 -8.88 6.96 6.75
C LYS A 194 -8.82 7.61 5.36
N PRO A 195 -8.31 8.85 5.24
CA PRO A 195 -8.14 9.50 3.95
C PRO A 195 -7.14 8.72 3.09
N SER A 196 -7.18 8.95 1.77
CA SER A 196 -6.24 8.35 0.82
C SER A 196 -4.81 8.59 1.31
N LYS A 197 -4.00 7.53 1.40
CA LYS A 197 -2.59 7.69 1.74
C LYS A 197 -1.92 8.60 0.72
N SER A 198 -1.15 9.58 1.20
CA SER A 198 -0.38 10.45 0.30
C SER A 198 0.56 9.60 -0.55
N ARG A 199 0.83 10.07 -1.77
CA ARG A 199 1.74 9.44 -2.71
C ARG A 199 3.10 9.09 -2.07
N ASN A 200 3.67 10.03 -1.32
CA ASN A 200 4.94 9.81 -0.61
C ASN A 200 4.85 8.70 0.46
N SER A 201 3.74 8.62 1.20
CA SER A 201 3.54 7.52 2.17
C SER A 201 3.43 6.16 1.48
N MET A 202 2.87 6.11 0.26
CA MET A 202 2.85 4.87 -0.54
C MET A 202 4.25 4.50 -1.04
N LEU A 203 5.03 5.46 -1.53
CA LEU A 203 6.42 5.23 -1.94
C LEU A 203 7.27 4.70 -0.79
N ILE A 204 7.23 5.33 0.39
CA ILE A 204 7.94 4.82 1.60
C ILE A 204 7.44 3.42 1.96
N LYS A 205 6.13 3.16 1.84
CA LYS A 205 5.54 1.86 2.13
C LYS A 205 6.04 0.76 1.18
N LEU A 206 6.24 1.07 -0.10
CA LEU A 206 6.77 0.15 -1.10
C LEU A 206 8.28 -0.07 -0.89
N LEU A 207 9.04 1.01 -0.69
CA LEU A 207 10.48 0.98 -0.51
C LEU A 207 10.95 0.26 0.77
N HIS A 208 10.16 0.22 1.85
CA HIS A 208 10.53 -0.58 3.04
C HIS A 208 10.07 -2.04 2.98
N LYS A 209 9.15 -2.41 2.08
CA LYS A 209 8.65 -3.78 1.97
C LYS A 209 9.46 -4.62 0.97
N PRO A 210 9.69 -5.92 1.23
CA PRO A 210 10.47 -6.76 0.33
C PRO A 210 9.88 -6.90 -1.07
N GLY A 211 8.56 -6.95 -1.21
CA GLY A 211 7.92 -7.18 -2.52
C GLY A 211 7.98 -6.00 -3.49
N ASN A 212 7.99 -4.75 -3.01
CA ASN A 212 7.87 -3.53 -3.85
C ASN A 212 6.67 -3.52 -4.84
N VAL A 213 5.62 -4.31 -4.58
CA VAL A 213 4.44 -4.47 -5.45
C VAL A 213 3.33 -3.51 -5.01
N SER A 214 2.85 -2.65 -5.92
CA SER A 214 1.78 -1.67 -5.63
C SER A 214 0.41 -2.34 -5.46
N GLU A 215 0.20 -3.51 -6.06
CA GLU A 215 -0.96 -4.39 -5.89
C GLU A 215 -1.16 -4.84 -4.45
N ASP A 216 -0.09 -4.87 -3.64
CA ASP A 216 -0.09 -5.32 -2.25
C ASP A 216 -0.27 -4.17 -1.21
N ILE A 217 -0.64 -2.96 -1.65
CA ILE A 217 -1.03 -1.87 -0.74
C ILE A 217 -2.51 -2.00 -0.37
N PHE A 218 -2.80 -2.89 0.58
CA PHE A 218 -4.14 -3.17 1.09
C PHE A 218 -4.77 -2.01 1.90
N ASP A 219 -3.95 -1.17 2.52
CA ASP A 219 -4.40 -0.11 3.42
C ASP A 219 -4.72 1.22 2.69
N ARG A 220 -5.04 1.20 1.39
CA ARG A 220 -5.44 2.42 0.66
C ARG A 220 -6.81 2.91 1.12
N VAL A 221 -7.71 1.98 1.42
CA VAL A 221 -9.03 2.22 1.99
C VAL A 221 -9.05 1.62 3.39
N GLY A 222 -9.26 2.46 4.41
CA GLY A 222 -9.22 2.05 5.80
C GLY A 222 -10.43 2.58 6.56
N ILE A 223 -11.00 1.74 7.40
CA ILE A 223 -12.13 2.05 8.26
C ILE A 223 -11.70 1.79 9.70
N ARG A 224 -12.02 2.72 10.60
CA ARG A 224 -11.68 2.61 12.02
C ARG A 224 -12.93 2.82 12.88
N PHE A 225 -13.16 1.87 13.77
CA PHE A 225 -14.14 1.96 14.85
C PHE A 225 -13.42 2.19 16.17
N VAL A 226 -13.83 3.20 16.92
CA VAL A 226 -13.41 3.44 18.30
C VAL A 226 -14.59 3.13 19.20
N THR A 227 -14.40 2.18 20.10
CA THR A 227 -15.40 1.65 21.03
C THR A 227 -15.09 2.08 22.45
N ARG A 228 -16.08 2.07 23.35
CA ARG A 228 -15.83 2.42 24.77
C ARG A 228 -14.99 1.37 25.47
N SER A 229 -15.28 0.08 25.20
CA SER A 229 -14.60 -1.05 25.83
C SER A 229 -14.10 -2.07 24.82
N ARG A 230 -13.29 -3.01 25.32
CA ARG A 230 -12.81 -4.15 24.52
C ARG A 230 -13.91 -5.16 24.22
N LEU A 231 -14.88 -5.32 25.13
CA LEU A 231 -16.06 -6.13 24.87
C LEU A 231 -16.86 -5.54 23.70
N ASP A 232 -17.07 -4.22 23.70
CA ASP A 232 -17.73 -3.52 22.59
C ASP A 232 -16.95 -3.69 21.27
N ALA A 233 -15.62 -3.71 21.30
CA ALA A 233 -14.82 -4.02 20.12
C ALA A 233 -15.15 -5.41 19.53
N LEU A 234 -15.34 -6.44 20.37
CA LEU A 234 -15.81 -7.75 19.92
C LEU A 234 -17.26 -7.71 19.41
N ARG A 235 -18.13 -6.93 20.06
CA ARG A 235 -19.52 -6.73 19.62
C ARG A 235 -19.59 -6.05 18.25
N VAL A 236 -18.73 -5.08 17.95
CA VAL A 236 -18.59 -4.50 16.61
C VAL A 236 -18.24 -5.57 15.58
N VAL A 237 -17.24 -6.43 15.85
CA VAL A 237 -16.85 -7.50 14.92
C VAL A 237 -18.02 -8.48 14.70
N LYS A 238 -18.73 -8.84 15.78
CA LYS A 238 -19.94 -9.66 15.71
C LYS A 238 -21.03 -9.00 14.87
N TYR A 239 -21.32 -7.72 15.09
CA TYR A 239 -22.32 -6.95 14.35
C TYR A 239 -21.99 -6.91 12.85
N LEU A 240 -20.74 -6.63 12.48
CA LEU A 240 -20.30 -6.58 11.09
C LEU A 240 -20.43 -7.93 10.38
N LYS A 241 -20.18 -9.02 11.10
CA LYS A 241 -20.37 -10.39 10.59
C LYS A 241 -21.87 -10.70 10.43
N ASP A 242 -22.65 -10.50 11.49
CA ASP A 242 -24.05 -10.97 11.56
C ASP A 242 -24.94 -10.22 10.56
N ASN A 243 -24.64 -8.94 10.32
CA ASN A 243 -25.32 -8.11 9.31
C ASN A 243 -24.67 -8.19 7.91
N MET A 244 -23.76 -9.13 7.68
CA MET A 244 -23.09 -9.36 6.37
C MET A 244 -22.39 -8.12 5.79
N ILE A 245 -22.04 -7.15 6.63
CA ILE A 245 -21.25 -5.98 6.24
C ILE A 245 -19.84 -6.46 5.85
N VAL A 246 -19.28 -7.34 6.68
CA VAL A 246 -18.04 -8.08 6.43
C VAL A 246 -18.39 -9.55 6.16
N ILE A 247 -17.86 -10.07 5.05
CA ILE A 247 -18.09 -11.46 4.62
C ILE A 247 -16.83 -12.29 4.96
N PRO A 248 -16.88 -13.24 5.93
CA PRO A 248 -15.68 -13.94 6.40
C PRO A 248 -14.88 -14.66 5.29
N PRO A 249 -15.49 -15.32 4.29
CA PRO A 249 -14.74 -15.88 3.15
C PRO A 249 -13.90 -14.86 2.35
N ASN A 250 -14.23 -13.57 2.44
CA ASN A 250 -13.50 -12.51 1.74
C ASN A 250 -12.37 -11.90 2.58
N ILE A 251 -12.20 -12.31 3.83
CA ILE A 251 -11.10 -11.88 4.69
C ILE A 251 -9.80 -12.53 4.21
N LYS A 252 -8.69 -11.80 4.23
CA LYS A 252 -7.35 -12.32 3.96
C LYS A 252 -6.70 -12.77 5.28
N PRO A 253 -6.55 -14.08 5.54
CA PRO A 253 -6.08 -14.58 6.85
C PRO A 253 -4.70 -14.05 7.24
N SER A 254 -3.76 -14.00 6.30
CA SER A 254 -2.39 -13.46 6.51
C SER A 254 -2.34 -11.96 6.83
N ARG A 255 -3.48 -11.27 6.84
CA ARG A 255 -3.64 -9.84 7.13
C ARG A 255 -4.66 -9.58 8.24
N SER A 256 -4.95 -10.59 9.05
CA SER A 256 -5.78 -10.46 10.25
C SER A 256 -4.88 -10.55 11.48
N LYS A 257 -5.02 -9.60 12.38
CA LYS A 257 -4.25 -9.50 13.63
C LYS A 257 -5.18 -9.05 14.74
N ASN A 258 -5.06 -9.65 15.90
CA ASN A 258 -5.75 -9.22 17.10
C ASN A 258 -4.73 -9.11 18.23
N THR A 259 -4.47 -7.88 18.66
CA THR A 259 -3.65 -7.59 19.84
C THR A 259 -4.48 -6.97 20.97
N LEU A 260 -5.79 -6.78 20.76
CA LEU A 260 -6.70 -6.10 21.67
C LEU A 260 -7.31 -7.03 22.71
N VAL A 261 -7.68 -8.25 22.31
CA VAL A 261 -8.39 -9.22 23.17
C VAL A 261 -7.79 -10.62 23.03
N ASP A 262 -7.56 -11.29 24.15
CA ASP A 262 -7.24 -12.73 24.17
C ASP A 262 -8.51 -13.54 23.88
N VAL A 263 -8.66 -13.98 22.63
CA VAL A 263 -9.89 -14.62 22.14
C VAL A 263 -10.06 -16.02 22.71
N ASP A 264 -8.97 -16.74 22.96
CA ASP A 264 -9.05 -18.12 23.45
C ASP A 264 -9.53 -18.14 24.90
N ASP A 265 -8.99 -17.27 25.73
CA ASP A 265 -9.45 -17.11 27.11
C ASP A 265 -10.87 -16.53 27.19
N PHE A 266 -11.15 -15.47 26.40
CA PHE A 266 -12.50 -14.90 26.34
C PHE A 266 -13.56 -15.94 25.94
N ARG A 267 -13.27 -16.81 24.96
CA ARG A 267 -14.19 -17.88 24.52
C ARG A 267 -14.47 -18.88 25.65
N ALA A 268 -13.45 -19.25 26.43
CA ALA A 268 -13.59 -20.17 27.54
C ALA A 268 -14.53 -19.58 28.62
N GLN A 269 -14.27 -18.32 29.02
CA GLN A 269 -15.09 -17.63 30.01
C GLN A 269 -16.53 -17.36 29.50
N LEU A 270 -16.69 -16.95 28.24
CA LEU A 270 -18.00 -16.69 27.64
C LEU A 270 -18.94 -17.90 27.75
N SER A 271 -18.43 -19.09 27.46
CA SER A 271 -19.23 -20.32 27.49
C SER A 271 -19.75 -20.63 28.91
N GLU A 272 -18.91 -20.44 29.92
CA GLU A 272 -19.30 -20.60 31.32
C GLU A 272 -20.30 -19.53 31.77
N LEU A 273 -20.04 -18.26 31.44
CA LEU A 273 -20.88 -17.13 31.83
C LEU A 273 -22.28 -17.21 31.23
N LEU A 274 -22.40 -17.57 29.95
CA LEU A 274 -23.69 -17.78 29.30
C LEU A 274 -24.47 -18.94 29.94
N SER A 275 -23.80 -20.06 30.23
CA SER A 275 -24.45 -21.21 30.88
C SER A 275 -24.99 -20.87 32.28
N ARG A 276 -24.29 -20.00 33.02
CA ARG A 276 -24.76 -19.49 34.33
C ARG A 276 -25.93 -18.52 34.19
N ALA A 277 -25.89 -17.62 33.20
CA ALA A 277 -27.00 -16.72 32.92
C ALA A 277 -28.27 -17.50 32.50
N GLU A 278 -28.12 -18.53 31.67
CA GLU A 278 -29.22 -19.44 31.27
C GLU A 278 -29.86 -20.16 32.46
N ARG A 279 -29.09 -20.47 33.52
CA ARG A 279 -29.60 -21.06 34.76
C ARG A 279 -30.24 -20.05 35.71
N GLY A 280 -30.15 -18.75 35.41
CA GLY A 280 -30.59 -17.68 36.30
C GLY A 280 -29.62 -17.40 37.46
N ASP A 281 -28.40 -17.94 37.43
CA ASP A 281 -27.35 -17.70 38.44
C ASP A 281 -26.71 -16.31 38.30
N LEU A 282 -26.97 -15.64 37.19
CA LEU A 282 -26.40 -14.34 36.80
C LEU A 282 -27.48 -13.53 36.10
N ASP A 283 -27.71 -12.31 36.58
CA ASP A 283 -28.50 -11.31 35.89
C ASP A 283 -27.69 -10.65 34.76
N GLU A 284 -28.38 -9.83 33.94
CA GLU A 284 -27.78 -9.19 32.78
C GLU A 284 -26.63 -8.24 33.14
N GLU A 285 -26.81 -7.46 34.22
CA GLU A 285 -25.79 -6.53 34.71
C GLU A 285 -24.54 -7.28 35.20
N GLY A 286 -24.72 -8.35 35.98
CA GLY A 286 -23.63 -9.21 36.43
C GLY A 286 -22.93 -9.96 35.31
N LEU A 287 -23.67 -10.37 34.27
CA LEU A 287 -23.10 -10.99 33.06
C LEU A 287 -22.22 -9.97 32.32
N MET A 288 -22.72 -8.76 32.07
CA MET A 288 -21.98 -7.71 31.36
C MET A 288 -20.70 -7.33 32.09
N ALA A 289 -20.74 -7.13 33.41
CA ALA A 289 -19.56 -6.81 34.19
C ALA A 289 -18.46 -7.90 34.10
N ARG A 290 -18.86 -9.18 34.10
CA ARG A 290 -17.91 -10.30 33.97
C ARG A 290 -17.36 -10.44 32.56
N LEU A 291 -18.18 -10.18 31.54
CA LEU A 291 -17.73 -10.18 30.15
C LEU A 291 -16.74 -9.06 29.86
N GLU A 292 -16.95 -7.88 30.45
CA GLU A 292 -15.99 -6.77 30.38
C GLU A 292 -14.64 -7.15 31.00
N ALA A 293 -14.66 -7.79 32.17
CA ALA A 293 -13.44 -8.28 32.81
C ALA A 293 -12.74 -9.38 31.99
N ALA A 294 -13.51 -10.27 31.36
CA ALA A 294 -12.98 -11.34 30.50
C ALA A 294 -12.32 -10.78 29.22
N ALA A 295 -12.82 -9.65 28.68
CA ALA A 295 -12.31 -9.00 27.47
C ALA A 295 -10.99 -8.25 27.72
N HIS A 296 -9.93 -8.97 28.07
CA HIS A 296 -8.61 -8.42 28.37
C HIS A 296 -7.61 -8.68 27.24
N ALA A 297 -6.55 -7.87 27.18
CA ALA A 297 -5.54 -7.95 26.13
C ALA A 297 -4.54 -9.11 26.37
N PRO A 298 -4.00 -9.74 25.31
CA PRO A 298 -3.03 -10.83 25.45
C PRO A 298 -1.70 -10.33 26.03
N LEU A 299 -1.04 -11.19 26.80
CA LEU A 299 0.23 -10.92 27.50
C LEU A 299 1.41 -10.68 26.55
N LEU A 300 1.43 -11.33 25.38
CA LEU A 300 2.48 -11.20 24.38
C LEU A 300 1.89 -10.78 23.02
N SER A 301 2.47 -9.77 22.40
CA SER A 301 2.11 -9.31 21.06
C SER A 301 3.39 -9.00 20.27
N GLN A 302 3.94 -9.98 19.56
CA GLN A 302 5.11 -9.75 18.70
C GLN A 302 5.00 -10.49 17.37
N ASP A 303 4.39 -9.83 16.38
CA ASP A 303 4.39 -10.27 14.97
C ASP A 303 4.90 -9.18 14.01
N ASN A 304 5.24 -7.98 14.49
CA ASN A 304 5.71 -6.90 13.63
C ASN A 304 6.89 -6.16 14.27
N PRO A 305 8.11 -6.23 13.67
CA PRO A 305 9.33 -5.66 14.25
C PRO A 305 9.30 -4.13 14.35
N HIS A 306 8.35 -3.46 13.69
CA HIS A 306 8.21 -2.01 13.73
C HIS A 306 7.08 -1.54 14.65
N SER A 307 6.14 -2.41 15.03
CA SER A 307 5.03 -2.03 15.91
C SER A 307 5.48 -2.02 17.37
N SER A 308 4.97 -1.09 18.15
CA SER A 308 5.19 -1.05 19.60
C SER A 308 4.53 -2.26 20.29
N GLU A 309 5.12 -2.72 21.38
CA GLU A 309 4.55 -3.78 22.25
C GLU A 309 3.22 -3.34 22.90
N TYR A 310 3.00 -2.03 23.03
CA TYR A 310 1.77 -1.45 23.56
C TYR A 310 0.71 -1.22 22.49
N TYR A 311 0.94 -1.60 21.22
CA TYR A 311 -0.04 -1.40 20.16
C TYR A 311 -1.19 -2.41 20.29
N ARG A 312 -2.40 -1.90 20.50
CA ARG A 312 -3.61 -2.71 20.74
C ARG A 312 -4.69 -2.38 19.70
N ALA A 313 -5.08 -3.37 18.90
CA ALA A 313 -6.17 -3.28 17.92
C ALA A 313 -6.63 -4.66 17.44
N ILE A 314 -7.89 -4.75 17.00
CA ILE A 314 -8.36 -5.80 16.09
C ILE A 314 -8.26 -5.24 14.67
N GLN A 315 -7.54 -5.90 13.79
CA GLN A 315 -7.32 -5.46 12.43
C GLN A 315 -7.46 -6.62 11.47
N PHE A 316 -8.22 -6.43 10.39
CA PHE A 316 -8.33 -7.42 9.34
C PHE A 316 -8.53 -6.76 7.97
N THR A 317 -8.02 -7.42 6.93
CA THR A 317 -8.22 -6.99 5.54
C THR A 317 -9.35 -7.79 4.92
N CYS A 318 -10.40 -7.08 4.51
CA CYS A 318 -11.52 -7.62 3.75
C CYS A 318 -11.32 -7.40 2.25
N ARG A 319 -12.13 -8.07 1.43
CA ARG A 319 -12.23 -7.83 -0.02
C ARG A 319 -13.68 -7.59 -0.41
N GLN A 320 -13.92 -6.56 -1.20
CA GLN A 320 -15.23 -6.26 -1.77
C GLN A 320 -15.16 -6.32 -3.29
N LEU A 321 -16.17 -6.93 -3.92
CA LEU A 321 -16.33 -6.88 -5.36
C LEU A 321 -16.74 -5.45 -5.75
N ILE A 322 -15.84 -4.73 -6.42
CA ILE A 322 -16.09 -3.41 -6.99
C ILE A 322 -16.64 -3.56 -8.39
N LYS A 323 -17.58 -2.69 -8.73
CA LYS A 323 -18.18 -2.58 -10.06
C LYS A 323 -17.96 -1.17 -10.59
N LEU A 324 -17.11 -1.04 -11.59
CA LEU A 324 -16.84 0.25 -12.24
C LEU A 324 -17.53 0.28 -13.59
N LYS A 325 -18.45 1.23 -13.77
CA LYS A 325 -19.07 1.44 -15.07
C LYS A 325 -18.07 2.12 -16.00
N ASN A 326 -18.01 1.68 -17.24
CA ASN A 326 -17.18 2.32 -18.25
C ASN A 326 -17.85 3.64 -18.70
N PRO A 327 -17.28 4.83 -18.44
CA PRO A 327 -17.89 6.10 -18.80
C PRO A 327 -18.12 6.22 -20.32
N LEU A 328 -17.14 5.79 -21.12
CA LEU A 328 -17.23 5.80 -22.58
C LEU A 328 -18.38 4.92 -23.09
N PHE A 329 -18.64 3.79 -22.43
CA PHE A 329 -19.79 2.96 -22.80
C PHE A 329 -21.11 3.67 -22.55
N ILE A 330 -21.24 4.41 -21.44
CA ILE A 330 -22.44 5.16 -21.10
C ILE A 330 -22.65 6.29 -22.13
N GLU A 331 -21.62 7.10 -22.36
CA GLU A 331 -21.68 8.24 -23.29
C GLU A 331 -22.02 7.80 -24.71
N LEU A 332 -21.38 6.75 -25.22
CA LEU A 332 -21.67 6.24 -26.56
C LEU A 332 -23.09 5.64 -26.66
N LYS A 333 -23.58 5.02 -25.58
CA LYS A 333 -24.95 4.51 -25.53
C LYS A 333 -25.97 5.65 -25.55
N GLU A 334 -25.74 6.72 -24.80
CA GLU A 334 -26.57 7.92 -24.79
C GLU A 334 -26.54 8.64 -26.14
N LEU A 335 -25.35 8.82 -26.72
CA LEU A 335 -25.17 9.41 -28.04
C LEU A 335 -25.92 8.63 -29.13
N LYS A 336 -25.87 7.30 -29.09
CA LYS A 336 -26.66 6.45 -30.01
C LYS A 336 -28.16 6.57 -29.78
N ALA A 337 -28.61 6.71 -28.53
CA ALA A 337 -30.02 6.91 -28.23
C ALA A 337 -30.51 8.24 -28.82
N LEU A 338 -29.73 9.32 -28.65
CA LEU A 338 -30.03 10.64 -29.24
C LEU A 338 -30.05 10.61 -30.78
N ALA A 339 -29.08 9.94 -31.40
CA ALA A 339 -29.04 9.76 -32.86
C ALA A 339 -30.29 9.05 -33.40
N LYS A 340 -30.72 7.98 -32.72
CA LYS A 340 -31.89 7.18 -33.10
C LYS A 340 -33.20 7.97 -32.99
N VAL A 341 -33.31 8.87 -32.02
CA VAL A 341 -34.49 9.75 -31.86
C VAL A 341 -34.56 10.79 -32.97
N ARG A 342 -33.40 11.30 -33.43
CA ARG A 342 -33.33 12.37 -34.43
C ARG A 342 -33.74 11.95 -35.84
N GLN A 343 -33.73 10.64 -36.15
CA GLN A 343 -34.10 10.04 -37.46
C GLN A 343 -33.72 10.91 -38.66
N SER A 344 -32.45 11.32 -38.72
CA SER A 344 -31.94 12.21 -39.77
C SER A 344 -31.04 11.45 -40.72
N GLU A 345 -31.08 11.83 -42.00
CA GLU A 345 -30.18 11.29 -43.02
C GLU A 345 -28.74 11.87 -42.95
N ASP A 346 -28.51 12.78 -42.01
CA ASP A 346 -27.21 13.41 -41.76
C ASP A 346 -26.10 12.35 -41.62
N ALA A 347 -24.99 12.58 -42.31
CA ALA A 347 -23.84 11.69 -42.34
C ALA A 347 -23.27 11.42 -40.94
N ILE A 348 -23.33 12.40 -40.02
CA ILE A 348 -22.89 12.27 -38.63
C ILE A 348 -23.81 11.31 -37.86
N VAL A 349 -25.13 11.42 -38.04
CA VAL A 349 -26.11 10.52 -37.38
C VAL A 349 -25.89 9.08 -37.86
N LYS A 350 -25.73 8.87 -39.17
CA LYS A 350 -25.40 7.55 -39.74
C LYS A 350 -24.06 7.01 -39.21
N ALA A 351 -23.05 7.86 -39.00
CA ALA A 351 -21.77 7.45 -38.43
C ALA A 351 -21.90 7.00 -36.97
N VAL A 352 -22.64 7.75 -36.14
CA VAL A 352 -22.93 7.39 -34.74
C VAL A 352 -23.69 6.07 -34.65
N GLU A 353 -24.69 5.87 -35.50
CA GLU A 353 -25.47 4.62 -35.53
C GLU A 353 -24.61 3.39 -35.86
N ARG A 354 -23.55 3.54 -36.65
CA ARG A 354 -22.60 2.46 -36.99
C ARG A 354 -21.67 2.07 -35.86
N ILE A 355 -21.52 2.90 -34.80
CA ILE A 355 -20.64 2.59 -33.66
C ILE A 355 -21.08 1.27 -33.02
N ASN A 356 -20.23 0.25 -33.06
CA ASN A 356 -20.53 -1.07 -32.53
C ASN A 356 -20.05 -1.19 -31.07
N LEU A 357 -21.01 -1.23 -30.14
CA LEU A 357 -20.73 -1.35 -28.71
C LEU A 357 -20.45 -2.79 -28.26
N LYS A 358 -20.51 -3.80 -29.15
CA LYS A 358 -20.36 -5.23 -28.81
C LYS A 358 -19.03 -5.54 -28.12
N TYR A 359 -17.96 -4.89 -28.54
CA TYR A 359 -16.61 -5.13 -28.02
C TYR A 359 -16.20 -4.15 -26.92
N LEU A 360 -17.09 -3.20 -26.57
CA LEU A 360 -16.82 -2.25 -25.52
C LEU A 360 -17.28 -2.84 -24.18
N GLN A 361 -16.33 -2.99 -23.26
CA GLN A 361 -16.62 -3.50 -21.93
C GLN A 361 -17.53 -2.51 -21.18
N LYS A 362 -18.72 -2.98 -20.77
CA LYS A 362 -19.73 -2.17 -20.07
C LYS A 362 -19.31 -1.82 -18.66
N GLU A 363 -18.69 -2.78 -17.99
CA GLU A 363 -18.35 -2.72 -16.58
C GLU A 363 -17.08 -3.52 -16.33
N VAL A 364 -16.20 -2.99 -15.48
CA VAL A 364 -15.03 -3.67 -14.97
C VAL A 364 -15.34 -4.15 -13.55
N ARG A 365 -15.06 -5.42 -13.26
CA ARG A 365 -15.31 -6.04 -11.97
C ARG A 365 -14.04 -6.65 -11.42
N PHE A 366 -13.73 -6.36 -10.16
CA PHE A 366 -12.60 -6.98 -9.45
C PHE A 366 -12.81 -6.89 -7.95
N PHE A 367 -12.14 -7.75 -7.20
CA PHE A 367 -12.08 -7.62 -5.75
C PHE A 367 -11.07 -6.56 -5.36
N TYR A 368 -11.52 -5.54 -4.63
CA TYR A 368 -10.65 -4.55 -4.03
C TYR A 368 -10.52 -4.80 -2.53
N PRO A 369 -9.29 -4.79 -2.00
CA PRO A 369 -9.06 -4.98 -0.59
C PRO A 369 -9.20 -3.68 0.20
N TYR A 370 -9.66 -3.79 1.45
CA TYR A 370 -9.71 -2.67 2.37
C TYR A 370 -9.51 -3.15 3.81
N GLU A 371 -9.04 -2.26 4.67
CA GLU A 371 -8.70 -2.55 6.05
C GLU A 371 -9.80 -2.08 7.00
N VAL A 372 -10.20 -2.96 7.92
CA VAL A 372 -11.04 -2.61 9.06
C VAL A 372 -10.19 -2.70 10.32
N GLN A 373 -10.28 -1.66 11.15
CA GLN A 373 -9.60 -1.55 12.43
C GLN A 373 -10.65 -1.27 13.51
N VAL A 374 -10.61 -2.01 14.62
CA VAL A 374 -11.43 -1.79 15.80
C VAL A 374 -10.51 -1.63 17.01
N VAL A 375 -10.72 -0.57 17.78
CA VAL A 375 -9.94 -0.24 18.98
C VAL A 375 -10.88 0.22 20.10
N ASP A 376 -10.49 0.00 21.36
CA ASP A 376 -11.12 0.69 22.50
C ASP A 376 -10.54 2.10 22.68
N GLU A 377 -11.26 2.96 23.38
CA GLU A 377 -10.91 4.37 23.60
C GLU A 377 -9.52 4.54 24.21
N ARG A 378 -9.21 3.77 25.25
CA ARG A 378 -7.89 3.84 25.91
C ARG A 378 -6.77 3.42 24.95
N SER A 379 -6.99 2.35 24.19
CA SER A 379 -6.01 1.92 23.18
C SER A 379 -5.88 2.92 22.04
N PHE A 380 -6.95 3.60 21.64
CA PHE A 380 -6.92 4.63 20.61
C PHE A 380 -6.05 5.81 21.04
N GLU A 381 -6.20 6.30 22.27
CA GLU A 381 -5.37 7.36 22.82
C GLU A 381 -3.89 6.96 22.90
N GLU A 382 -3.59 5.76 23.40
CA GLU A 382 -2.21 5.25 23.50
C GLU A 382 -1.55 5.05 22.13
N ASN A 383 -2.32 4.59 21.13
CA ASN A 383 -1.82 4.39 19.76
C ASN A 383 -1.55 5.73 19.02
N GLU A 384 -2.31 6.79 19.31
CA GLU A 384 -2.14 8.10 18.66
C GLU A 384 -1.12 8.99 19.40
N LYS A 385 -1.10 8.99 20.74
CA LYS A 385 -0.31 9.93 21.56
C LYS A 385 0.69 9.28 22.52
N GLY A 386 0.56 7.98 22.78
CA GLY A 386 1.33 7.26 23.79
C GLY A 386 2.63 6.64 23.29
N ARG A 387 3.12 5.62 24.01
CA ARG A 387 4.38 4.90 23.71
C ARG A 387 4.30 4.06 22.41
N SER A 388 3.13 4.02 21.78
CA SER A 388 2.84 3.38 20.51
C SER A 388 2.62 4.37 19.36
N ALA A 389 3.03 5.63 19.53
CA ALA A 389 2.72 6.69 18.60
C ALA A 389 2.98 6.30 17.13
N HIS A 390 1.94 6.44 16.31
CA HIS A 390 1.99 6.15 14.88
C HIS A 390 3.09 6.96 14.13
N SER A 391 3.53 8.10 14.67
CA SER A 391 4.68 8.87 14.19
C SER A 391 5.99 8.08 14.26
N GLU A 392 6.28 7.42 15.38
CA GLU A 392 7.48 6.60 15.57
C GLU A 392 7.49 5.39 14.64
N TYR A 393 6.32 4.77 14.44
CA TYR A 393 6.15 3.68 13.47
C TYR A 393 6.52 4.13 12.04
N LYS A 394 6.04 5.31 11.62
CA LYS A 394 6.38 5.89 10.31
C LYS A 394 7.86 6.24 10.21
N LYS A 395 8.45 6.78 11.28
CA LYS A 395 9.89 7.08 11.35
C LYS A 395 10.73 5.82 11.18
N ALA A 396 10.35 4.71 11.84
CA ALA A 396 11.02 3.42 11.67
C ALA A 396 10.91 2.89 10.24
N GLN A 397 9.73 2.97 9.60
CA GLN A 397 9.55 2.60 8.19
C GLN A 397 10.43 3.43 7.26
N LEU A 398 10.50 4.75 7.50
CA LEU A 398 11.33 5.66 6.72
C LEU A 398 12.82 5.30 6.85
N GLN A 399 13.29 4.99 8.05
CA GLN A 399 14.68 4.57 8.30
C GLN A 399 15.01 3.21 7.66
N THR A 400 14.05 2.29 7.61
CA THR A 400 14.22 1.03 6.86
C THR A 400 14.29 1.29 5.36
N ALA A 401 13.39 2.12 4.81
CA ALA A 401 13.42 2.49 3.39
C ALA A 401 14.73 3.20 3.02
N LEU A 402 15.19 4.15 3.84
CA LEU A 402 16.46 4.86 3.68
C LEU A 402 17.62 3.88 3.58
N ARG A 403 17.76 2.96 4.55
CA ARG A 403 18.85 1.99 4.56
C ARG A 403 18.82 1.06 3.34
N ARG A 404 17.65 0.57 2.94
CA ARG A 404 17.52 -0.30 1.75
C ARG A 404 17.86 0.40 0.44
N VAL A 405 17.43 1.65 0.29
CA VAL A 405 17.66 2.43 -0.93
C VAL A 405 19.09 2.94 -1.01
N MET A 406 19.56 3.61 0.05
CA MET A 406 20.86 4.27 0.10
C MET A 406 22.01 3.27 0.31
N GLY A 407 21.73 2.12 0.93
CA GLY A 407 22.69 1.02 1.12
C GLY A 407 24.02 1.51 1.70
N ILE A 408 25.11 1.26 0.97
CA ILE A 408 26.47 1.65 1.35
C ILE A 408 26.60 3.15 1.67
N LEU A 409 25.81 4.02 1.02
CA LEU A 409 25.81 5.46 1.32
C LEU A 409 25.33 5.76 2.75
N ALA A 410 24.42 4.94 3.28
CA ALA A 410 23.95 5.06 4.66
C ALA A 410 24.94 4.41 5.66
N ASP A 411 25.58 3.32 5.27
CA ASP A 411 26.49 2.56 6.15
C ASP A 411 27.85 3.26 6.33
N GLY A 412 28.33 3.98 5.31
CA GLY A 412 29.63 4.67 5.32
C GLY A 412 29.68 5.96 6.15
N ILE A 413 28.60 6.33 6.86
CA ILE A 413 28.53 7.51 7.73
C ILE A 413 28.66 7.14 9.23
N ARG A 414 28.82 5.86 9.55
CA ARG A 414 29.05 5.40 10.93
C ARG A 414 30.49 5.60 11.41
#